data_AF-A0A960WJZ5-F1
#
_entry.id   AF-A0A960WJZ5-F1
#
_cell.length_a   1.000
_cell.length_b   1.000
_cell.length_c   1.000
_cell.angle_alpha   90.00
_cell.angle_beta   90.00
_cell.angle_gamma   90.00
#
_symmetry.space_group_name_H-M   'P 1'
#
loop_
_entity.id
_entity.type
_entity.pdbx_description
1 polymer ?
#
loop_
_entity_poly.entity_id
_entity_poly.type
_entity_poly.pdbx_seq_one_letter_code
_entity_poly.pdbx_strand_id
1 'polypeptide(L)'
;MFSLKKKSTATRILGAMFVVYTVFNGSYFVSSSFYSELAAFHRWSTVFFVFQAIIILTVFLFYFPVPQKTKFAKIIAIVWTVASLIMSGYFFYATWSSNTIYHFEGHYWDFDADDASYIVSIMILLGTVMMVSAGIWRIFVADKGTRLGMVFVMLGVVSAAILPGALNTLSRDGAIDRGLFQTIFALGTVIGFFLIVVVWINLTKDKTSFMIKIIGISMVTFLLVLQGINYFFFIDQEVSYDQIQNLKTRRFIESQIKAEDMEYVSIYNIDKNEYSFAYKKDPDLVLNTHLIQNELMNTYLIEQIANLTYAEDRMDQFNTLLEAVPASFVGYKKSIQNFYDDNPTVSNEEILAHLDSLKRTVKFRGSKIKKMKDANFRTLLEKFLDKSYGSFNPFRDAMIAHLKTSKSEGKELKTEIMGFIDAARPAGTRHYRSSPNKEQVTHFVSYIIPDIQNRLIYEA
;
A
#
# COMPACT_ATOMS: atom_id res chain seq x y z
N MET A 1 -22.76 -24.10 10.33
CA MET A 1 -21.98 -24.91 11.30
C MET A 1 -22.64 -25.04 12.66
N PHE A 2 -23.14 -23.94 13.26
CA PHE A 2 -23.76 -24.01 14.59
C PHE A 2 -25.08 -24.81 14.65
N SER A 3 -25.79 -24.98 13.52
CA SER A 3 -27.01 -25.78 13.40
C SER A 3 -26.79 -27.30 13.39
N LEU A 4 -25.54 -27.78 13.26
CA LEU A 4 -25.25 -29.22 13.25
C LEU A 4 -25.51 -29.85 14.63
N LYS A 5 -26.33 -30.92 14.65
CA LYS A 5 -26.62 -31.71 15.86
C LYS A 5 -25.40 -32.57 16.23
N LYS A 6 -25.09 -32.67 17.53
CA LYS A 6 -23.93 -33.43 18.08
C LYS A 6 -22.56 -33.05 17.48
N LYS A 7 -22.40 -31.80 17.04
CA LYS A 7 -21.16 -31.29 16.43
C LYS A 7 -19.94 -31.41 17.35
N SER A 8 -18.81 -31.85 16.77
CA SER A 8 -17.51 -31.91 17.43
C SER A 8 -17.01 -30.55 17.92
N THR A 9 -16.06 -30.56 18.86
CA THR A 9 -15.41 -29.32 19.33
C THR A 9 -14.69 -28.60 18.19
N ALA A 10 -14.03 -29.34 17.29
CA ALA A 10 -13.38 -28.77 16.10
C ALA A 10 -14.36 -27.98 15.23
N THR A 11 -15.57 -28.50 15.02
CA THR A 11 -16.62 -27.80 14.24
C THR A 11 -17.13 -26.53 14.94
N ARG A 12 -17.15 -26.51 16.27
CA ARG A 12 -17.48 -25.28 17.03
C ARG A 12 -16.39 -24.23 16.88
N ILE A 13 -15.13 -24.65 17.00
CA ILE A 13 -13.96 -23.76 16.82
C ILE A 13 -13.95 -23.20 15.40
N LEU A 14 -14.18 -24.05 14.39
CA LEU A 14 -14.26 -23.63 12.99
C LEU A 14 -15.42 -22.64 12.76
N GLY A 15 -16.58 -22.88 13.37
CA GLY A 15 -17.69 -21.92 13.33
C GLY A 15 -17.35 -20.58 13.98
N ALA A 16 -16.67 -20.58 15.13
CA ALA A 16 -16.20 -19.37 15.80
C ALA A 16 -15.16 -18.62 14.96
N MET A 17 -14.29 -19.35 14.25
CA MET A 17 -13.31 -18.80 13.32
C MET A 17 -13.98 -17.98 12.22
N PHE A 18 -15.05 -18.50 11.61
CA PHE A 18 -15.81 -17.76 10.61
C PHE A 18 -16.41 -16.47 11.17
N VAL A 19 -17.00 -16.51 12.37
CA VAL A 19 -17.56 -15.30 13.01
C VAL A 19 -16.48 -14.26 13.25
N VAL A 20 -15.34 -14.65 13.83
CA VAL A 20 -14.21 -13.75 14.08
C VAL A 20 -13.68 -13.15 12.77
N TYR A 21 -13.53 -13.95 11.73
CA TYR A 21 -13.09 -13.45 10.42
C TYR A 21 -14.11 -12.56 9.73
N THR A 22 -15.41 -12.79 9.91
CA THR A 22 -16.45 -11.89 9.41
C THR A 22 -16.32 -10.52 10.07
N VAL A 23 -16.13 -10.44 11.39
CA VAL A 23 -15.94 -9.15 12.07
C VAL A 23 -14.62 -8.49 11.68
N PHE A 24 -13.53 -9.28 11.58
CA PHE A 24 -12.22 -8.79 11.15
C PHE A 24 -12.26 -8.18 9.74
N ASN A 25 -12.79 -8.91 8.75
CA ASN A 25 -12.91 -8.41 7.38
C ASN A 25 -13.97 -7.30 7.26
N GLY A 26 -15.07 -7.39 7.99
CA GLY A 26 -16.09 -6.34 8.05
C GLY A 26 -15.54 -5.01 8.56
N SER A 27 -14.53 -5.05 9.43
CA SER A 27 -13.84 -3.84 9.90
C SER A 27 -13.03 -3.18 8.78
N TYR A 28 -12.34 -3.96 7.93
CA TYR A 28 -11.68 -3.43 6.73
C TYR A 28 -12.68 -2.89 5.71
N PHE A 29 -13.86 -3.53 5.58
CA PHE A 29 -14.93 -3.01 4.73
C PHE A 29 -15.35 -1.61 5.17
N VAL A 30 -15.59 -1.38 6.47
CA VAL A 30 -15.88 -0.03 7.00
C VAL A 30 -14.75 0.95 6.64
N SER A 31 -13.49 0.54 6.81
CA SER A 31 -12.34 1.38 6.49
C SER A 31 -12.27 1.81 5.02
N SER A 32 -12.70 0.96 4.10
CA SER A 32 -12.61 1.21 2.65
C SER A 32 -13.89 1.79 2.06
N SER A 33 -15.02 1.73 2.77
CA SER A 33 -16.31 2.26 2.28
C SER A 33 -16.59 3.69 2.72
N PHE A 34 -16.00 4.15 3.83
CA PHE A 34 -16.29 5.47 4.40
C PHE A 34 -15.08 6.38 4.33
N TYR A 35 -15.20 7.45 3.54
CA TYR A 35 -14.25 8.55 3.54
C TYR A 35 -14.52 9.49 4.73
N SER A 36 -14.05 9.09 5.91
CA SER A 36 -14.19 9.84 7.16
C SER A 36 -13.07 9.45 8.13
N GLU A 37 -12.55 10.41 8.90
CA GLU A 37 -11.57 10.15 9.96
C GLU A 37 -12.05 9.09 10.97
N LEU A 38 -13.36 9.00 11.21
CA LEU A 38 -13.97 7.97 12.06
C LEU A 38 -13.73 6.55 11.55
N ALA A 39 -13.42 6.38 10.25
CA ALA A 39 -13.07 5.09 9.69
C ALA A 39 -11.73 4.57 10.26
N ALA A 40 -10.83 5.42 10.77
CA ALA A 40 -9.57 4.98 11.40
C ALA A 40 -9.81 4.04 12.60
N PHE A 41 -10.93 4.19 13.29
CA PHE A 41 -11.30 3.38 14.47
C PHE A 41 -11.56 1.91 14.14
N HIS A 42 -11.67 1.54 12.85
CA HIS A 42 -11.64 0.13 12.43
C HIS A 42 -10.39 -0.60 12.95
N ARG A 43 -9.29 0.13 13.20
CA ARG A 43 -8.02 -0.42 13.71
C ARG A 43 -8.17 -1.06 15.08
N TRP A 44 -9.01 -0.50 15.96
CA TRP A 44 -9.26 -1.11 17.27
C TRP A 44 -9.88 -2.51 17.13
N SER A 45 -10.85 -2.64 16.22
CA SER A 45 -11.47 -3.92 15.91
C SER A 45 -10.48 -4.87 15.22
N THR A 46 -9.80 -4.42 14.16
CA THR A 46 -8.88 -5.29 13.39
C THR A 46 -7.71 -5.80 14.25
N VAL A 47 -7.13 -4.96 15.11
CA VAL A 47 -6.06 -5.36 16.03
C VAL A 47 -6.54 -6.38 17.06
N PHE A 48 -7.74 -6.25 17.60
CA PHE A 48 -8.28 -7.27 18.50
C PHE A 48 -8.57 -8.59 17.77
N PHE A 49 -9.30 -8.53 16.67
CA PHE A 49 -9.78 -9.74 15.99
C PHE A 49 -8.69 -10.49 15.22
N VAL A 50 -7.59 -9.85 14.80
CA VAL A 50 -6.45 -10.59 14.22
C VAL A 50 -5.82 -11.53 15.24
N PHE A 51 -5.71 -11.12 16.51
CA PHE A 51 -5.21 -12.01 17.56
C PHE A 51 -6.19 -13.14 17.84
N GLN A 52 -7.50 -12.85 17.90
CA GLN A 52 -8.52 -13.89 18.07
C GLN A 52 -8.50 -14.90 16.92
N ALA A 53 -8.31 -14.44 15.68
CA ALA A 53 -8.16 -15.29 14.50
C ALA A 53 -6.98 -16.26 14.66
N ILE A 54 -5.80 -15.74 15.02
CA ILE A 54 -4.59 -16.56 15.24
C ILE A 54 -4.81 -17.59 16.36
N ILE A 55 -5.41 -17.18 17.48
CA ILE A 55 -5.68 -18.08 18.62
C ILE A 55 -6.62 -19.20 18.21
N ILE A 56 -7.75 -18.88 17.57
CA ILE A 56 -8.77 -19.85 17.18
C ILE A 56 -8.23 -20.82 16.13
N LEU A 57 -7.49 -20.33 15.13
CA LEU A 57 -6.82 -21.17 14.13
C LEU A 57 -5.79 -22.10 14.76
N THR A 58 -4.98 -21.59 15.69
CA THR A 58 -4.00 -22.40 16.42
C THR A 58 -4.71 -23.50 17.21
N VAL A 59 -5.76 -23.16 17.96
CA VAL A 59 -6.55 -24.14 18.73
C VAL A 59 -7.22 -25.15 17.81
N PHE A 60 -7.73 -24.74 16.65
CA PHE A 60 -8.33 -25.64 15.66
C PHE A 60 -7.37 -26.77 15.26
N LEU A 61 -6.08 -26.45 15.05
CA LEU A 61 -5.04 -27.44 14.69
C LEU A 61 -4.82 -28.51 15.77
N PHE A 62 -5.05 -28.20 17.05
CA PHE A 62 -4.98 -29.21 18.11
C PHE A 62 -6.22 -30.10 18.17
N TYR A 63 -7.38 -29.61 17.71
CA TYR A 63 -8.65 -30.33 17.81
C TYR A 63 -9.03 -31.10 16.54
N PHE A 64 -8.53 -30.69 15.37
CA PHE A 64 -8.88 -31.25 14.07
C PHE A 64 -7.74 -32.09 13.43
N PRO A 65 -8.01 -33.25 12.80
CA PRO A 65 -9.31 -33.94 12.71
C PRO A 65 -9.74 -34.67 14.00
N VAL A 66 -8.78 -35.04 14.84
CA VAL A 66 -9.01 -35.70 16.14
C VAL A 66 -8.29 -34.94 17.24
N PRO A 67 -8.89 -34.73 18.43
CA PRO A 67 -8.25 -33.95 19.49
C PRO A 67 -6.91 -34.56 19.94
N GLN A 68 -5.86 -33.74 19.94
CA GLN A 68 -4.52 -34.07 20.47
C GLN A 68 -4.02 -32.94 21.36
N LYS A 69 -3.33 -33.29 22.46
CA LYS A 69 -2.72 -32.32 23.40
C LYS A 69 -3.66 -31.17 23.79
N THR A 70 -4.96 -31.46 24.00
CA THR A 70 -5.99 -30.44 24.24
C THR A 70 -5.76 -29.59 25.50
N LYS A 71 -5.12 -30.15 26.54
CA LYS A 71 -4.71 -29.38 27.72
C LYS A 71 -3.72 -28.27 27.35
N PHE A 72 -2.74 -28.59 26.51
CA PHE A 72 -1.77 -27.61 26.02
C PHE A 72 -2.42 -26.56 25.13
N ALA A 73 -3.34 -26.97 24.25
CA ALA A 73 -4.13 -26.05 23.43
C ALA A 73 -4.93 -25.03 24.28
N LYS A 74 -5.54 -25.50 25.38
CA LYS A 74 -6.26 -24.61 26.32
C LYS A 74 -5.33 -23.62 27.02
N ILE A 75 -4.15 -24.07 27.46
CA ILE A 75 -3.15 -23.19 28.09
C ILE A 75 -2.71 -22.12 27.08
N ILE A 76 -2.35 -22.52 25.85
CA ILE A 76 -2.02 -21.59 24.77
C ILE A 76 -3.14 -20.58 24.57
N ALA A 77 -4.38 -21.04 24.45
CA ALA A 77 -5.53 -20.18 24.21
C ALA A 77 -5.69 -19.13 25.32
N ILE A 78 -5.59 -19.54 26.60
CA ILE A 78 -5.73 -18.63 27.74
C ILE A 78 -4.58 -17.61 27.74
N VAL A 79 -3.34 -18.06 27.65
CA VAL A 79 -2.15 -17.19 27.67
C VAL A 79 -2.22 -16.16 26.55
N TRP A 80 -2.54 -16.60 25.32
CA TRP A 80 -2.63 -15.69 24.19
C TRP A 80 -3.88 -14.81 24.20
N THR A 81 -4.97 -15.24 24.81
CA THR A 81 -6.14 -14.37 25.00
C THR A 81 -5.80 -13.23 25.96
N VAL A 82 -5.11 -13.52 27.06
CA VAL A 82 -4.63 -12.49 28.00
C VAL A 82 -3.64 -11.55 27.31
N ALA A 83 -2.65 -12.10 26.60
CA ALA A 83 -1.69 -11.28 25.85
C ALA A 83 -2.37 -10.41 24.77
N SER A 84 -3.35 -10.96 24.06
CA SER A 84 -4.18 -10.25 23.08
C SER A 84 -4.93 -9.08 23.71
N LEU A 85 -5.60 -9.30 24.86
CA LEU A 85 -6.31 -8.23 25.58
C LEU A 85 -5.37 -7.12 26.05
N ILE A 86 -4.19 -7.48 26.59
CA ILE A 86 -3.17 -6.50 26.98
C ILE A 86 -2.71 -5.70 25.77
N MET A 87 -2.42 -6.36 24.65
CA MET A 87 -1.95 -5.69 23.43
C MET A 87 -3.00 -4.81 22.78
N SER A 88 -4.25 -5.26 22.74
CA SER A 88 -5.37 -4.44 22.25
C SER A 88 -5.61 -3.24 23.16
N GLY A 89 -5.52 -3.41 24.48
CA GLY A 89 -5.59 -2.32 25.46
C GLY A 89 -4.45 -1.32 25.29
N TYR A 90 -3.22 -1.79 25.11
CA TYR A 90 -2.06 -0.96 24.80
C TYR A 90 -2.26 -0.16 23.51
N PHE A 91 -2.67 -0.82 22.42
CA PHE A 91 -2.88 -0.14 21.14
C PHE A 91 -3.99 0.90 21.22
N PHE A 92 -5.11 0.57 21.89
CA PHE A 92 -6.18 1.51 22.16
C PHE A 92 -5.68 2.72 22.94
N TYR A 93 -4.96 2.50 24.04
CA TYR A 93 -4.39 3.58 24.84
C TYR A 93 -3.42 4.47 24.03
N ALA A 94 -2.55 3.86 23.23
CA ALA A 94 -1.58 4.59 22.40
C ALA A 94 -2.22 5.38 21.25
N THR A 95 -3.41 4.98 20.79
CA THR A 95 -4.11 5.61 19.66
C THR A 95 -5.29 6.48 20.07
N TRP A 96 -5.72 6.46 21.33
CA TRP A 96 -6.89 7.19 21.81
C TRP A 96 -6.81 8.70 21.53
N SER A 97 -5.62 9.28 21.62
CA SER A 97 -5.36 10.70 21.34
C SER A 97 -4.41 10.92 20.16
N SER A 98 -4.21 9.91 19.32
CA SER A 98 -3.36 10.07 18.12
C SER A 98 -4.15 10.75 17.00
N ASN A 99 -3.47 11.57 16.20
CA ASN A 99 -4.06 12.12 14.99
C ASN A 99 -4.40 11.00 13.99
N THR A 100 -5.35 11.26 13.10
CA THR A 100 -5.67 10.39 11.98
C THR A 100 -4.93 10.88 10.74
N ILE A 101 -4.54 9.93 9.88
CA ILE A 101 -3.90 10.20 8.60
C ILE A 101 -4.62 9.46 7.50
N TYR A 102 -4.80 10.13 6.36
CA TYR A 102 -5.36 9.50 5.18
C TYR A 102 -4.24 8.91 4.32
N HIS A 103 -4.31 7.61 4.08
CA HIS A 103 -3.40 6.92 3.18
C HIS A 103 -4.00 6.88 1.77
N PHE A 104 -3.60 7.84 0.93
CA PHE A 104 -4.06 7.94 -0.45
C PHE A 104 -3.89 6.66 -1.27
N GLU A 105 -2.76 5.97 -1.12
CA GLU A 105 -2.51 4.73 -1.86
C GLU A 105 -3.51 3.63 -1.55
N GLY A 106 -4.10 3.66 -0.36
CA GLY A 106 -5.07 2.66 0.07
C GLY A 106 -6.50 3.13 0.21
N HIS A 107 -6.74 4.41 -0.04
CA HIS A 107 -8.02 5.07 0.16
C HIS A 107 -8.64 4.80 1.53
N TYR A 108 -7.86 4.95 2.61
CA TYR A 108 -8.35 4.71 3.97
C TYR A 108 -7.69 5.61 5.01
N TRP A 109 -8.42 5.84 6.09
CA TRP A 109 -7.93 6.51 7.29
C TRP A 109 -7.28 5.50 8.25
N ASP A 110 -6.15 5.86 8.83
CA ASP A 110 -5.45 5.12 9.90
C ASP A 110 -5.01 6.10 11.00
N PHE A 111 -4.56 5.58 12.13
CA PHE A 111 -3.94 6.37 13.19
C PHE A 111 -2.48 6.67 12.85
N ASP A 112 -2.04 7.90 13.13
CA ASP A 112 -0.64 8.31 13.08
C ASP A 112 0.12 7.78 14.31
N ALA A 113 0.26 6.46 14.36
CA ALA A 113 0.81 5.72 15.48
C ALA A 113 1.70 4.57 14.99
N ASP A 114 2.75 4.92 14.24
CA ASP A 114 3.68 3.96 13.63
C ASP A 114 4.37 3.08 14.67
N ASP A 115 4.82 3.63 15.80
CA ASP A 115 5.48 2.88 16.87
C ASP A 115 4.55 1.84 17.51
N ALA A 116 3.30 2.24 17.82
CA ALA A 116 2.30 1.31 18.36
C ALA A 116 1.94 0.21 17.36
N SER A 117 1.79 0.58 16.08
CA SER A 117 1.54 -0.36 14.98
C SER A 117 2.70 -1.34 14.78
N TYR A 118 3.94 -0.89 14.96
CA TYR A 118 5.14 -1.72 14.89
C TYR A 118 5.14 -2.79 16.00
N ILE A 119 4.85 -2.42 17.24
CA ILE A 119 4.78 -3.38 18.35
C ILE A 119 3.66 -4.41 18.14
N VAL A 120 2.48 -3.97 17.68
CA VAL A 120 1.39 -4.88 17.29
C VAL A 120 1.85 -5.85 16.20
N SER A 121 2.60 -5.38 15.20
CA SER A 121 3.11 -6.25 14.11
C SER A 121 4.05 -7.34 14.62
N ILE A 122 4.90 -7.06 15.61
CA ILE A 122 5.78 -8.05 16.24
C ILE A 122 4.94 -9.12 16.95
N MET A 123 3.90 -8.71 17.68
CA MET A 123 3.01 -9.67 18.37
C MET A 123 2.23 -10.55 17.39
N ILE A 124 1.78 -9.99 16.26
CA ILE A 124 1.15 -10.77 15.18
C ILE A 124 2.16 -11.78 14.60
N LEU A 125 3.41 -11.37 14.40
CA LEU A 125 4.47 -12.26 13.90
C LEU A 125 4.71 -13.42 14.86
N LEU A 126 4.86 -13.16 16.16
CA LEU A 126 5.03 -14.19 17.19
C LEU A 126 3.84 -15.17 17.21
N GLY A 127 2.61 -14.65 17.13
CA GLY A 127 1.40 -15.47 17.04
C GLY A 127 1.36 -16.31 15.76
N THR A 128 1.83 -15.76 14.64
CA THR A 128 1.91 -16.47 13.36
C THR A 128 2.94 -17.60 13.42
N VAL A 129 4.12 -17.36 14.00
CA VAL A 129 5.14 -18.40 14.23
C VAL A 129 4.56 -19.53 15.07
N MET A 130 3.88 -19.21 16.18
CA MET A 130 3.20 -20.21 17.01
C MET A 130 2.19 -21.03 16.20
N MET A 131 1.33 -20.38 15.41
CA MET A 131 0.32 -21.04 14.59
C MET A 131 0.96 -21.99 13.56
N VAL A 132 2.03 -21.55 12.90
CA VAL A 132 2.80 -22.37 11.95
C VAL A 132 3.45 -23.55 12.65
N SER A 133 4.10 -23.33 13.79
CA SER A 133 4.70 -24.41 14.58
C SER A 133 3.67 -25.45 15.01
N ALA A 134 2.50 -25.02 15.47
CA ALA A 134 1.39 -25.92 15.82
C ALA A 134 0.91 -26.71 14.60
N GLY A 135 0.85 -26.08 13.43
CA GLY A 135 0.47 -26.71 12.18
C GLY A 135 1.44 -27.76 11.68
N ILE A 136 2.73 -27.43 11.67
CA ILE A 136 3.82 -28.35 11.33
C ILE A 136 3.82 -29.53 12.29
N TRP A 137 3.77 -29.26 13.60
CA TRP A 137 3.65 -30.31 14.62
C TRP A 137 2.44 -31.21 14.35
N ARG A 138 1.30 -30.61 14.01
CA ARG A 138 0.06 -31.36 13.75
C ARG A 138 0.18 -32.30 12.55
N ILE A 139 0.87 -31.90 11.48
CA ILE A 139 1.13 -32.75 10.31
C ILE A 139 1.91 -34.02 10.72
N PHE A 140 2.92 -33.88 11.59
CA PHE A 140 3.74 -35.01 12.05
C PHE A 140 2.96 -35.97 12.94
N VAL A 141 2.10 -35.46 13.83
CA VAL A 141 1.30 -36.27 14.76
C VAL A 141 0.04 -36.87 14.11
N ALA A 142 -0.41 -36.34 12.98
CA ALA A 142 -1.57 -36.86 12.26
C ALA A 142 -1.33 -38.29 11.73
N ASP A 143 -2.38 -39.11 11.81
CA ASP A 143 -2.41 -40.46 11.27
C ASP A 143 -2.12 -40.45 9.75
N LYS A 144 -1.50 -41.51 9.23
CA LYS A 144 -1.11 -41.61 7.80
C LYS A 144 -2.25 -41.26 6.84
N GLY A 145 -3.49 -41.66 7.15
CA GLY A 145 -4.68 -41.39 6.32
C GLY A 145 -5.21 -39.95 6.37
N THR A 146 -4.80 -39.13 7.35
CA THR A 146 -5.27 -37.73 7.49
C THR A 146 -4.17 -36.69 7.29
N ARG A 147 -2.91 -37.13 7.24
CA ARG A 147 -1.72 -36.27 7.12
C ARG A 147 -1.78 -35.35 5.90
N LEU A 148 -2.16 -35.89 4.73
CA LEU A 148 -2.28 -35.07 3.52
C LEU A 148 -3.34 -33.97 3.67
N GLY A 149 -4.46 -34.27 4.33
CA GLY A 149 -5.45 -33.25 4.65
C GLY A 149 -4.91 -32.16 5.57
N MET A 150 -4.07 -32.51 6.56
CA MET A 150 -3.42 -31.50 7.41
C MET A 150 -2.43 -30.62 6.64
N VAL A 151 -1.77 -31.15 5.61
CA VAL A 151 -0.96 -30.33 4.68
C VAL A 151 -1.85 -29.32 3.95
N PHE A 152 -3.00 -29.75 3.42
CA PHE A 152 -3.95 -28.83 2.77
C PHE A 152 -4.56 -27.79 3.73
N VAL A 153 -4.83 -28.15 4.98
CA VAL A 153 -5.22 -27.18 6.01
C VAL A 153 -4.11 -26.15 6.21
N MET A 154 -2.85 -26.59 6.27
CA MET A 154 -1.72 -25.67 6.39
C MET A 154 -1.53 -24.77 5.17
N LEU A 155 -1.71 -25.29 3.95
CA LEU A 155 -1.76 -24.45 2.76
C LEU A 155 -2.90 -23.43 2.87
N GLY A 156 -4.06 -23.82 3.39
CA GLY A 156 -5.16 -22.90 3.64
C GLY A 156 -4.80 -21.79 4.63
N VAL A 157 -4.11 -22.12 5.72
CA VAL A 157 -3.61 -21.15 6.71
C VAL A 157 -2.58 -20.20 6.09
N VAL A 158 -1.64 -20.72 5.29
CA VAL A 158 -0.64 -19.91 4.59
C VAL A 158 -1.33 -18.90 3.66
N SER A 159 -2.29 -19.35 2.85
CA SER A 159 -3.04 -18.50 1.93
C SER A 159 -3.90 -17.44 2.63
N ALA A 160 -4.58 -17.79 3.72
CA ALA A 160 -5.51 -16.88 4.41
C ALA A 160 -4.86 -15.94 5.43
N ALA A 161 -3.65 -16.22 5.91
CA ALA A 161 -3.03 -15.44 6.98
C ALA A 161 -1.60 -14.99 6.65
N ILE A 162 -0.72 -15.91 6.27
CA ILE A 162 0.72 -15.62 6.15
C ILE A 162 0.99 -14.77 4.90
N LEU A 163 0.45 -15.19 3.75
CA LEU A 163 0.62 -14.47 2.49
C LEU A 163 0.08 -13.03 2.60
N PRO A 164 -1.15 -12.78 3.09
CA PRO A 164 -1.61 -11.44 3.38
C PRO A 164 -0.76 -10.65 4.38
N GLY A 165 -0.28 -11.27 5.46
CA GLY A 165 0.56 -10.59 6.44
C GLY A 165 1.87 -10.07 5.84
N ALA A 166 2.53 -10.90 5.02
CA ALA A 166 3.74 -10.51 4.30
C ALA A 166 3.46 -9.38 3.30
N LEU A 167 2.40 -9.51 2.49
CA LEU A 167 2.04 -8.51 1.49
C LEU A 167 1.58 -7.19 2.13
N ASN A 168 0.89 -7.22 3.27
CA ASN A 168 0.50 -6.01 4.01
C ASN A 168 1.74 -5.21 4.44
N THR A 169 2.80 -5.90 4.86
CA THR A 169 4.08 -5.26 5.23
C THR A 169 4.74 -4.61 4.01
N LEU A 170 4.82 -5.36 2.90
CA LEU A 170 5.36 -4.84 1.64
C LEU A 170 4.54 -3.64 1.13
N SER A 171 3.23 -3.68 1.29
CA SER A 171 2.33 -2.60 0.90
C SER A 171 2.54 -1.35 1.77
N ARG A 172 2.65 -1.50 3.10
CA ARG A 172 2.96 -0.40 4.02
C ARG A 172 4.34 0.24 3.80
N ASP A 173 5.25 -0.51 3.20
CA ASP A 173 6.56 0.00 2.80
C ASP A 173 6.58 0.59 1.38
N GLY A 174 5.44 0.59 0.67
CA GLY A 174 5.33 1.10 -0.69
C GLY A 174 5.95 0.18 -1.75
N ALA A 175 6.30 -1.05 -1.39
CA ALA A 175 6.90 -2.04 -2.29
C ALA A 175 5.86 -2.70 -3.21
N ILE A 176 4.59 -2.76 -2.81
CA ILE A 176 3.48 -3.20 -3.64
C ILE A 176 2.33 -2.20 -3.51
N ASP A 177 1.55 -2.07 -4.59
CA ASP A 177 0.34 -1.28 -4.58
C ASP A 177 -0.69 -1.82 -3.56
N ARG A 178 -1.47 -0.93 -2.93
CA ARG A 178 -2.42 -1.32 -1.90
C ARG A 178 -3.66 -2.01 -2.48
N GLY A 179 -4.15 -1.59 -3.64
CA GLY A 179 -5.24 -2.25 -4.34
C GLY A 179 -4.85 -3.68 -4.75
N LEU A 180 -3.61 -3.86 -5.22
CA LEU A 180 -3.04 -5.19 -5.45
C LEU A 180 -2.99 -6.02 -4.16
N PHE A 181 -2.52 -5.45 -3.05
CA PHE A 181 -2.53 -6.12 -1.75
C PHE A 181 -3.95 -6.55 -1.33
N GLN A 182 -4.94 -5.66 -1.40
CA GLN A 182 -6.32 -5.96 -1.00
C GLN A 182 -6.92 -7.07 -1.87
N THR A 183 -6.64 -7.06 -3.17
CA THR A 183 -7.07 -8.10 -4.10
C THR A 183 -6.48 -9.46 -3.72
N ILE A 184 -5.16 -9.53 -3.47
CA ILE A 184 -4.50 -10.77 -3.06
C ILE A 184 -4.97 -11.21 -1.67
N PHE A 185 -5.21 -10.27 -0.75
CA PHE A 185 -5.73 -10.56 0.57
C PHE A 185 -7.13 -11.21 0.50
N ALA A 186 -8.03 -10.65 -0.30
CA ALA A 186 -9.36 -11.21 -0.50
C ALA A 186 -9.29 -12.60 -1.13
N LEU A 187 -8.53 -12.76 -2.23
CA LEU A 187 -8.35 -14.05 -2.90
C LEU A 187 -7.71 -15.10 -1.99
N GLY A 188 -6.62 -14.75 -1.30
CA GLY A 188 -5.91 -15.63 -0.38
C GLY A 188 -6.80 -16.09 0.77
N THR A 189 -7.64 -15.20 1.30
CA THR A 189 -8.63 -15.53 2.34
C THR A 189 -9.68 -16.50 1.82
N VAL A 190 -10.31 -16.21 0.66
CA VAL A 190 -11.34 -17.08 0.08
C VAL A 190 -10.77 -18.48 -0.22
N ILE A 191 -9.62 -18.56 -0.90
CA ILE A 191 -8.95 -19.82 -1.21
C ILE A 191 -8.56 -20.57 0.08
N GLY A 192 -7.98 -19.86 1.04
CA GLY A 192 -7.49 -20.48 2.26
C GLY A 192 -8.61 -21.07 3.11
N PHE A 193 -9.69 -20.33 3.33
CA PHE A 193 -10.87 -20.84 4.03
C PHE A 193 -11.56 -21.96 3.28
N PHE A 194 -11.61 -21.89 1.95
CA PHE A 194 -12.15 -22.96 1.14
C PHE A 194 -11.39 -24.27 1.33
N LEU A 195 -10.05 -24.25 1.27
CA LEU A 195 -9.24 -25.43 1.52
C LEU A 195 -9.50 -26.01 2.91
N ILE A 196 -9.55 -25.16 3.94
CA ILE A 196 -9.85 -25.60 5.31
C ILE A 196 -11.24 -26.25 5.39
N VAL A 197 -12.26 -25.66 4.78
CA VAL A 197 -13.63 -26.18 4.79
C VAL A 197 -13.74 -27.49 4.02
N VAL A 198 -13.13 -27.59 2.83
CA VAL A 198 -13.16 -28.82 2.02
C VAL A 198 -12.50 -29.96 2.77
N VAL A 199 -11.32 -29.73 3.36
CA VAL A 199 -10.67 -30.76 4.18
C VAL A 199 -11.51 -31.09 5.41
N TRP A 200 -12.07 -30.10 6.09
CA TRP A 200 -12.96 -30.32 7.23
C TRP A 200 -14.16 -31.19 6.85
N ILE A 201 -14.86 -30.88 5.77
CA ILE A 201 -16.01 -31.64 5.26
C ILE A 201 -15.64 -33.10 4.93
N ASN A 202 -14.41 -33.35 4.48
CA ASN A 202 -13.98 -34.67 4.04
C ASN A 202 -13.37 -35.53 5.15
N LEU A 203 -12.79 -34.91 6.19
CA LEU A 203 -12.15 -35.64 7.29
C LEU A 203 -12.93 -35.57 8.62
N THR A 204 -13.95 -34.71 8.71
CA THR A 204 -14.79 -34.65 9.92
C THR A 204 -15.64 -35.90 10.07
N LYS A 205 -15.84 -36.33 11.33
CA LYS A 205 -16.79 -37.39 11.69
C LYS A 205 -18.23 -36.85 11.88
N ASP A 206 -18.42 -35.54 11.78
CA ASP A 206 -19.73 -34.90 11.91
C ASP A 206 -20.61 -35.16 10.67
N LYS A 207 -21.90 -35.44 10.88
CA LYS A 207 -22.85 -35.68 9.78
C LYS A 207 -23.13 -34.38 9.02
N THR A 208 -22.51 -34.19 7.85
CA THR A 208 -22.84 -33.13 6.89
C THR A 208 -23.63 -33.72 5.72
N SER A 209 -24.68 -33.04 5.24
CA SER A 209 -25.38 -33.49 4.03
C SER A 209 -24.52 -33.29 2.78
N PHE A 210 -24.68 -34.17 1.80
CA PHE A 210 -24.02 -34.04 0.49
C PHE A 210 -24.34 -32.69 -0.19
N MET A 211 -25.58 -32.22 -0.04
CA MET A 211 -26.05 -30.93 -0.55
C MET A 211 -25.26 -29.73 -0.02
N ILE A 212 -24.90 -29.72 1.27
CA ILE A 212 -24.07 -28.64 1.87
C ILE A 212 -22.67 -28.63 1.24
N LYS A 213 -22.13 -29.80 0.87
CA LYS A 213 -20.81 -29.89 0.21
C LYS A 213 -20.85 -29.22 -1.16
N ILE A 214 -21.86 -29.55 -1.98
CA ILE A 214 -22.05 -28.96 -3.32
C ILE A 214 -22.25 -27.45 -3.20
N ILE A 215 -23.20 -26.99 -2.37
CA ILE A 215 -23.50 -25.56 -2.20
C ILE A 215 -22.24 -24.80 -1.74
N GLY A 216 -21.49 -25.33 -0.78
CA GLY A 216 -20.27 -24.70 -0.30
C GLY A 216 -19.20 -24.56 -1.39
N ILE A 217 -19.00 -25.61 -2.21
CA ILE A 217 -18.04 -25.57 -3.33
C ILE A 217 -18.52 -24.57 -4.39
N SER A 218 -19.79 -24.64 -4.80
CA SER A 218 -20.36 -23.72 -5.80
C SER A 218 -20.29 -22.26 -5.36
N MET A 219 -20.58 -21.97 -4.08
CA MET A 219 -20.50 -20.61 -3.53
C MET A 219 -19.08 -20.05 -3.58
N VAL A 220 -18.06 -20.85 -3.22
CA VAL A 220 -16.67 -20.39 -3.30
C VAL A 220 -16.26 -20.18 -4.75
N THR A 221 -16.58 -21.11 -5.66
CA THR A 221 -16.29 -20.93 -7.08
C THR A 221 -16.91 -19.63 -7.61
N PHE A 222 -18.15 -19.34 -7.25
CA PHE A 222 -18.81 -18.08 -7.60
C PHE A 222 -18.08 -16.86 -7.02
N LEU A 223 -17.67 -16.89 -5.75
CA LEU A 223 -16.91 -15.80 -5.12
C LEU A 223 -15.55 -15.59 -5.79
N LEU A 224 -14.86 -16.64 -6.22
CA LEU A 224 -13.59 -16.53 -6.93
C LEU A 224 -13.77 -15.91 -8.31
N VAL A 225 -14.80 -16.30 -9.06
CA VAL A 225 -15.14 -15.69 -10.35
C VAL A 225 -15.51 -14.22 -10.15
N LEU A 226 -16.36 -13.91 -9.18
CA LEU A 226 -16.76 -12.54 -8.86
C LEU A 226 -15.54 -11.68 -8.48
N GLN A 227 -14.63 -12.22 -7.68
CA GLN A 227 -13.40 -11.51 -7.29
C GLN A 227 -12.48 -11.24 -8.49
N GLY A 228 -12.37 -12.21 -9.41
CA GLY A 228 -11.62 -12.03 -10.66
C GLY A 228 -12.22 -10.94 -11.55
N ILE A 229 -13.55 -10.94 -11.69
CA ILE A 229 -14.28 -9.91 -12.46
C ILE A 229 -14.10 -8.53 -11.81
N ASN A 230 -14.24 -8.42 -10.48
CA ASN A 230 -14.10 -7.15 -9.75
C ASN A 230 -12.73 -6.50 -9.96
N TYR A 231 -11.65 -7.28 -10.10
CA TYR A 231 -10.32 -6.74 -10.37
C TYR A 231 -10.25 -6.01 -11.72
N PHE A 232 -10.82 -6.59 -12.77
CA PHE A 232 -10.86 -5.94 -14.10
C PHE A 232 -11.76 -4.70 -14.08
N PHE A 233 -12.95 -4.80 -13.47
CA PHE A 233 -13.84 -3.64 -13.33
C PHE A 233 -13.19 -2.49 -12.55
N PHE A 234 -12.41 -2.79 -11.51
CA PHE A 234 -11.70 -1.78 -10.74
C PHE A 234 -10.68 -1.03 -11.60
N ILE A 235 -9.87 -1.76 -12.39
CA ILE A 235 -8.89 -1.15 -13.30
C ILE A 235 -9.59 -0.27 -14.33
N ASP A 236 -10.67 -0.75 -14.94
CA ASP A 236 -11.40 0.01 -15.96
C ASP A 236 -12.01 1.30 -15.37
N GLN A 237 -12.53 1.25 -14.14
CA GLN A 237 -13.03 2.42 -13.43
C GLN A 237 -11.93 3.43 -13.10
N GLU A 238 -10.77 2.97 -12.63
CA GLU A 238 -9.62 3.84 -12.34
C GLU A 238 -9.13 4.57 -13.60
N VAL A 239 -8.99 3.85 -14.72
CA VAL A 239 -8.59 4.44 -16.02
C VAL A 239 -9.66 5.41 -16.53
N SER A 240 -10.94 5.04 -16.46
CA SER A 240 -12.04 5.89 -16.92
C SER A 240 -12.15 7.17 -16.08
N TYR A 241 -11.96 7.07 -14.77
CA TYR A 241 -11.91 8.22 -13.87
C TYR A 241 -10.77 9.16 -14.27
N ASP A 242 -9.55 8.63 -14.44
CA ASP A 242 -8.40 9.44 -14.83
C ASP A 242 -8.60 10.12 -16.19
N GLN A 243 -9.19 9.43 -17.17
CA GLN A 243 -9.50 10.03 -18.48
C GLN A 243 -10.49 11.18 -18.38
N ILE A 244 -11.58 11.01 -17.62
CA ILE A 244 -12.60 12.05 -17.43
C ILE A 244 -11.99 13.27 -16.75
N GLN A 245 -11.20 13.08 -15.69
CA GLN A 245 -10.58 14.19 -14.97
C GLN A 245 -9.54 14.93 -15.83
N ASN A 246 -8.71 14.19 -16.58
CA ASN A 246 -7.80 14.79 -17.55
C ASN A 246 -8.51 15.66 -18.60
N LEU A 247 -9.64 15.18 -19.13
CA LEU A 247 -10.44 15.95 -20.08
C LEU A 247 -11.01 17.23 -19.46
N LYS A 248 -11.44 17.18 -18.20
CA LYS A 248 -11.90 18.38 -17.47
C LYS A 248 -10.78 19.40 -17.29
N THR A 249 -9.58 18.96 -16.89
CA THR A 249 -8.41 19.83 -16.75
C THR A 249 -8.03 20.47 -18.08
N ARG A 250 -8.00 19.70 -19.17
CA ARG A 250 -7.72 20.22 -20.52
C ARG A 250 -8.75 21.23 -21.01
N ARG A 251 -10.05 20.98 -20.77
CA ARG A 251 -11.12 21.94 -21.12
C ARG A 251 -10.99 23.27 -20.38
N PHE A 252 -10.53 23.24 -19.14
CA PHE A 252 -10.23 24.47 -18.42
C PHE A 252 -9.06 25.22 -19.08
N ILE A 253 -7.98 24.52 -19.42
CA ILE A 253 -6.80 25.15 -20.06
C ILE A 253 -7.19 25.77 -21.42
N GLU A 254 -7.89 25.02 -22.26
CA GLU A 254 -8.23 25.41 -23.63
C GLU A 254 -9.32 26.48 -23.72
N SER A 255 -10.30 26.46 -22.82
CA SER A 255 -11.53 27.27 -22.96
C SER A 255 -11.98 27.94 -21.66
N GLN A 256 -11.22 27.82 -20.57
CA GLN A 256 -11.56 28.34 -19.24
C GLN A 256 -12.91 27.81 -18.71
N ILE A 257 -13.37 26.67 -19.23
CA ILE A 257 -14.60 26.00 -18.82
C ILE A 257 -14.30 25.21 -17.53
N LYS A 258 -14.97 25.59 -16.44
CA LYS A 258 -14.83 24.95 -15.13
C LYS A 258 -15.78 23.77 -15.02
N ALA A 259 -15.28 22.63 -14.53
CA ALA A 259 -16.15 21.54 -14.10
C ALA A 259 -16.77 21.85 -12.73
N GLU A 260 -17.96 21.29 -12.46
CA GLU A 260 -18.69 21.53 -11.21
C GLU A 260 -17.94 21.04 -9.96
N ASP A 261 -17.21 19.92 -10.11
CA ASP A 261 -16.39 19.29 -9.07
C ASP A 261 -14.94 19.81 -9.03
N MET A 262 -14.61 20.83 -9.83
CA MET A 262 -13.27 21.44 -9.80
C MET A 262 -13.12 22.36 -8.59
N GLU A 263 -12.12 22.07 -7.76
CA GLU A 263 -11.88 22.81 -6.51
C GLU A 263 -10.84 23.91 -6.68
N TYR A 264 -9.82 23.70 -7.53
CA TYR A 264 -8.82 24.71 -7.84
C TYR A 264 -8.21 24.49 -9.23
N VAL A 265 -7.52 25.51 -9.73
CA VAL A 265 -6.53 25.38 -10.80
C VAL A 265 -5.33 26.24 -10.43
N SER A 266 -4.16 25.61 -10.34
CA SER A 266 -2.90 26.29 -10.12
C SER A 266 -2.06 26.34 -11.39
N ILE A 267 -1.26 27.40 -11.49
CA ILE A 267 -0.35 27.66 -12.60
C ILE A 267 1.04 27.87 -12.02
N TYR A 268 2.01 27.19 -12.62
CA TYR A 268 3.42 27.48 -12.44
C TYR A 268 4.01 28.04 -13.73
N ASN A 269 4.51 29.26 -13.67
CA ASN A 269 5.22 29.91 -14.77
C ASN A 269 6.72 29.65 -14.62
N ILE A 270 7.29 28.93 -15.58
CA ILE A 270 8.70 28.51 -15.54
C ILE A 270 9.64 29.71 -15.66
N ASP A 271 9.32 30.67 -16.53
CA ASP A 271 10.19 31.80 -16.82
C ASP A 271 10.24 32.82 -15.67
N LYS A 272 9.12 32.98 -14.97
CA LYS A 272 9.02 33.86 -13.80
C LYS A 272 9.36 33.15 -12.49
N ASN A 273 9.49 31.82 -12.51
CA ASN A 273 9.59 30.98 -11.31
C ASN A 273 8.47 31.28 -10.31
N GLU A 274 7.24 31.41 -10.81
CA GLU A 274 6.09 31.92 -10.05
C GLU A 274 4.96 30.89 -10.01
N TYR A 275 4.51 30.55 -8.80
CA TYR A 275 3.33 29.73 -8.57
C TYR A 275 2.13 30.60 -8.18
N SER A 276 1.01 30.40 -8.84
CA SER A 276 -0.23 31.14 -8.61
C SER A 276 -1.46 30.25 -8.79
N PHE A 277 -2.63 30.76 -8.43
CA PHE A 277 -3.89 30.10 -8.70
C PHE A 277 -4.66 30.86 -9.78
N ALA A 278 -5.02 30.18 -10.86
CA ALA A 278 -5.98 30.69 -11.83
C ALA A 278 -7.42 30.59 -11.33
N TYR A 279 -7.68 29.60 -10.47
CA TYR A 279 -8.99 29.40 -9.87
C TYR A 279 -8.85 28.76 -8.49
N LYS A 280 -9.71 29.21 -7.57
CA LYS A 280 -9.98 28.56 -6.28
C LYS A 280 -11.46 28.65 -6.02
N LYS A 281 -12.08 27.53 -5.67
CA LYS A 281 -13.46 27.49 -5.17
C LYS A 281 -13.51 27.93 -3.71
N ASP A 282 -12.59 27.43 -2.90
CA ASP A 282 -12.34 27.88 -1.52
C ASP A 282 -11.18 28.90 -1.48
N PRO A 283 -11.44 30.18 -1.14
CA PRO A 283 -10.39 31.19 -1.01
C PRO A 283 -9.31 30.84 0.02
N ASP A 284 -9.67 30.12 1.09
CA ASP A 284 -8.79 29.74 2.20
C ASP A 284 -7.96 28.47 1.88
N LEU A 285 -8.07 27.92 0.67
CA LEU A 285 -7.30 26.75 0.24
C LEU A 285 -5.79 27.03 0.29
N VAL A 286 -5.06 26.20 1.03
CA VAL A 286 -3.61 26.25 1.20
C VAL A 286 -3.00 24.95 0.71
N LEU A 287 -2.08 25.05 -0.25
CA LEU A 287 -1.31 23.91 -0.75
C LEU A 287 0.16 24.07 -0.37
N ASN A 288 0.87 22.95 -0.22
CA ASN A 288 2.32 22.95 -0.06
C ASN A 288 3.00 23.24 -1.41
N THR A 289 3.17 24.52 -1.70
CA THR A 289 3.66 25.01 -2.99
C THR A 289 5.06 24.50 -3.34
N HIS A 290 5.97 24.39 -2.36
CA HIS A 290 7.33 23.91 -2.61
C HIS A 290 7.37 22.48 -3.14
N LEU A 291 6.62 21.56 -2.50
CA LEU A 291 6.57 20.17 -2.95
C LEU A 291 5.87 20.04 -4.32
N ILE A 292 4.82 20.84 -4.53
CA ILE A 292 4.10 20.86 -5.81
C ILE A 292 5.00 21.37 -6.94
N GLN A 293 5.78 22.43 -6.72
CA GLN A 293 6.68 22.99 -7.74
C GLN A 293 7.70 21.96 -8.26
N ASN A 294 8.29 21.16 -7.37
CA ASN A 294 9.22 20.09 -7.78
C ASN A 294 8.52 19.04 -8.65
N GLU A 295 7.33 18.59 -8.27
CA GLU A 295 6.55 17.63 -9.05
C GLU A 295 6.14 18.21 -10.42
N LEU A 296 5.67 19.46 -10.46
CA LEU A 296 5.33 20.16 -11.69
C LEU A 296 6.53 20.21 -12.65
N MET A 297 7.69 20.66 -12.14
CA MET A 297 8.91 20.75 -12.95
C MET A 297 9.38 19.38 -13.43
N ASN A 298 9.33 18.35 -12.58
CA ASN A 298 9.69 16.99 -12.95
C ASN A 298 8.77 16.46 -14.08
N THR A 299 7.47 16.72 -14.01
CA THR A 299 6.51 16.36 -15.07
C THR A 299 6.78 17.12 -16.36
N TYR A 300 7.05 18.42 -16.29
CA TYR A 300 7.42 19.22 -17.47
C TYR A 300 8.67 18.67 -18.16
N LEU A 301 9.71 18.30 -17.40
CA LEU A 301 10.93 17.72 -17.95
C LEU A 301 10.67 16.36 -18.62
N ILE A 302 9.81 15.52 -18.04
CA ILE A 302 9.41 14.25 -18.68
C ILE A 302 8.71 14.51 -20.01
N GLU A 303 7.79 15.47 -20.07
CA GLU A 303 7.07 15.79 -21.30
C GLU A 303 7.98 16.43 -22.36
N GLN A 304 8.98 17.22 -21.94
CA GLN A 304 10.03 17.70 -22.85
C GLN A 304 10.81 16.53 -23.45
N ILE A 305 11.26 15.59 -22.62
CA ILE A 305 11.97 14.38 -23.06
C ILE A 305 11.12 13.56 -24.04
N ALA A 306 9.82 13.39 -23.74
CA ALA A 306 8.90 12.66 -24.60
C ALA A 306 8.78 13.28 -26.00
N ASN A 307 8.83 14.61 -26.09
CA ASN A 307 8.65 15.37 -27.32
C ASN A 307 9.97 15.73 -28.04
N LEU A 308 11.13 15.27 -27.56
CA LEU A 308 12.40 15.47 -28.26
C LEU A 308 12.35 14.82 -29.64
N THR A 309 12.69 15.58 -30.68
CA THR A 309 12.65 15.08 -32.05
C THR A 309 13.87 14.18 -32.31
N TYR A 310 13.70 13.11 -33.09
CA TYR A 310 14.82 12.28 -33.54
C TYR A 310 15.64 13.06 -34.59
N ALA A 311 16.67 13.75 -34.14
CA ALA A 311 17.63 14.45 -34.98
C ALA A 311 19.08 14.02 -34.66
N GLU A 312 20.02 14.30 -35.56
CA GLU A 312 21.44 13.94 -35.42
C GLU A 312 22.10 14.55 -34.17
N ASP A 313 21.53 15.62 -33.63
CA ASP A 313 21.96 16.40 -32.44
C ASP A 313 21.20 16.04 -31.15
N ARG A 314 20.48 14.91 -31.12
CA ARG A 314 19.62 14.54 -29.98
C ARG A 314 20.34 14.50 -28.63
N MET A 315 21.60 14.07 -28.60
CA MET A 315 22.39 14.04 -27.36
C MET A 315 22.71 15.45 -26.85
N ASP A 316 22.94 16.40 -27.76
CA ASP A 316 23.19 17.80 -27.41
C ASP A 316 21.90 18.47 -26.90
N GLN A 317 20.75 18.18 -27.54
CA GLN A 317 19.44 18.63 -27.05
C GLN A 317 19.12 18.05 -25.67
N PHE A 318 19.43 16.77 -25.47
CA PHE A 318 19.23 16.08 -24.21
C PHE A 318 20.13 16.64 -23.10
N ASN A 319 21.41 16.85 -23.39
CA ASN A 319 22.36 17.45 -22.46
C ASN A 319 21.95 18.89 -22.12
N THR A 320 21.57 19.69 -23.12
CA THR A 320 21.08 21.06 -22.93
C THR A 320 19.84 21.09 -22.04
N LEU A 321 18.84 20.23 -22.31
CA LEU A 321 17.63 20.12 -21.47
C LEU A 321 17.97 19.77 -20.03
N LEU A 322 19.02 18.97 -19.83
CA LEU A 322 19.41 18.47 -18.51
C LEU A 322 20.47 19.31 -17.79
N GLU A 323 21.06 20.33 -18.42
CA GLU A 323 22.13 21.14 -17.82
C GLU A 323 21.71 21.80 -16.50
N ALA A 324 20.50 22.39 -16.47
CA ALA A 324 19.97 23.15 -15.34
C ALA A 324 18.66 22.57 -14.79
N VAL A 325 18.70 21.30 -14.38
CA VAL A 325 17.53 20.65 -13.73
C VAL A 325 17.46 20.95 -12.23
N PRO A 326 16.25 21.01 -11.64
CA PRO A 326 16.10 21.14 -10.19
C PRO A 326 16.71 19.93 -9.47
N ALA A 327 17.03 20.11 -8.18
CA ALA A 327 17.54 19.03 -7.32
C ALA A 327 16.65 17.78 -7.36
N SER A 328 15.33 17.97 -7.49
CA SER A 328 14.33 16.91 -7.60
C SER A 328 14.47 16.01 -8.82
N PHE A 329 15.19 16.45 -9.86
CA PHE A 329 15.37 15.68 -11.09
C PHE A 329 16.81 15.18 -11.28
N VAL A 330 17.76 15.54 -10.42
CA VAL A 330 19.18 15.17 -10.60
C VAL A 330 19.40 13.66 -10.61
N GLY A 331 18.69 12.91 -9.75
CA GLY A 331 18.75 11.44 -9.75
C GLY A 331 18.24 10.84 -11.06
N TYR A 332 17.11 11.36 -11.57
CA TYR A 332 16.54 10.95 -12.85
C TYR A 332 17.48 11.29 -14.01
N LYS A 333 18.01 12.52 -14.08
CA LYS A 333 19.03 12.94 -15.05
C LYS A 333 20.18 11.94 -15.14
N LYS A 334 20.84 11.64 -14.02
CA LYS A 334 21.96 10.70 -13.98
C LYS A 334 21.54 9.29 -14.41
N SER A 335 20.34 8.86 -14.04
CA SER A 335 19.81 7.55 -14.44
C SER A 335 19.55 7.45 -15.93
N ILE A 336 19.11 8.54 -16.57
CA ILE A 336 18.91 8.55 -18.02
C ILE A 336 20.25 8.64 -18.75
N GLN A 337 21.19 9.47 -18.27
CA GLN A 337 22.53 9.57 -18.83
C GLN A 337 23.23 8.21 -18.85
N ASN A 338 23.22 7.49 -17.72
CA ASN A 338 23.78 6.13 -17.67
C ASN A 338 23.09 5.17 -18.64
N PHE A 339 21.76 5.23 -18.74
CA PHE A 339 21.00 4.36 -19.65
C PHE A 339 21.31 4.63 -21.13
N TYR A 340 21.50 5.91 -21.46
CA TYR A 340 21.88 6.35 -22.80
C TYR A 340 23.33 5.99 -23.13
N ASP A 341 24.27 6.17 -22.19
CA ASP A 341 25.68 5.80 -22.38
C ASP A 341 25.83 4.30 -22.68
N ASP A 342 25.03 3.47 -22.00
CA ASP A 342 24.97 2.03 -22.26
C ASP A 342 24.23 1.68 -23.57
N ASN A 343 23.33 2.56 -24.05
CA ASN A 343 22.46 2.31 -25.21
C ASN A 343 22.23 3.60 -26.05
N PRO A 344 23.20 4.03 -26.88
CA PRO A 344 23.14 5.35 -27.56
C PRO A 344 21.98 5.54 -28.55
N THR A 345 21.32 4.45 -28.96
CA THR A 345 20.23 4.45 -29.94
C THR A 345 18.83 4.31 -29.31
N VAL A 346 18.70 4.44 -27.99
CA VAL A 346 17.40 4.25 -27.28
C VAL A 346 16.35 5.24 -27.74
N SER A 347 15.14 4.79 -27.93
CA SER A 347 13.97 5.62 -28.23
C SER A 347 13.52 6.48 -27.03
N ASN A 348 12.72 7.52 -27.28
CA ASN A 348 12.10 8.29 -26.19
C ASN A 348 11.19 7.39 -25.36
N GLU A 349 10.45 6.49 -26.00
CA GLU A 349 9.58 5.50 -25.36
C GLU A 349 10.37 4.58 -24.42
N GLU A 350 11.55 4.12 -24.83
CA GLU A 350 12.44 3.31 -23.97
C GLU A 350 12.99 4.12 -22.79
N ILE A 351 13.32 5.39 -22.97
CA ILE A 351 13.72 6.28 -21.87
C ILE A 351 12.57 6.44 -20.87
N LEU A 352 11.34 6.67 -21.35
CA LEU A 352 10.15 6.80 -20.51
C LEU A 352 9.84 5.49 -19.77
N ALA A 353 9.99 4.34 -20.44
CA ALA A 353 9.85 3.03 -19.81
C ALA A 353 10.92 2.77 -18.75
N HIS A 354 12.17 3.21 -18.99
CA HIS A 354 13.23 3.17 -17.98
C HIS A 354 12.88 4.02 -16.77
N LEU A 355 12.45 5.27 -16.97
CA LEU A 355 12.00 6.15 -15.89
C LEU A 355 10.83 5.56 -15.09
N ASP A 356 9.87 4.92 -15.78
CA ASP A 356 8.76 4.22 -15.14
C ASP A 356 9.25 3.07 -14.24
N SER A 357 10.24 2.30 -14.72
CA SER A 357 10.85 1.21 -13.95
C SER A 357 11.50 1.67 -12.62
N LEU A 358 11.98 2.92 -12.56
CA LEU A 358 12.60 3.49 -11.36
C LEU A 358 11.57 3.83 -10.28
N LYS A 359 10.31 4.13 -10.65
CA LYS A 359 9.27 4.62 -9.73
C LYS A 359 9.15 3.77 -8.47
N ARG A 360 9.08 2.44 -8.63
CA ARG A 360 8.96 1.50 -7.50
C ARG A 360 10.16 1.57 -6.56
N THR A 361 11.37 1.63 -7.11
CA THR A 361 12.60 1.66 -6.31
C THR A 361 12.74 2.99 -5.57
N VAL A 362 12.54 4.11 -6.27
CA VAL A 362 12.58 5.46 -5.69
C VAL A 362 11.54 5.59 -4.58
N LYS A 363 10.30 5.16 -4.84
CA LYS A 363 9.20 5.17 -3.85
C LYS A 363 9.54 4.34 -2.61
N PHE A 364 9.98 3.09 -2.79
CA PHE A 364 10.32 2.20 -1.68
C PHE A 364 11.45 2.78 -0.82
N ARG A 365 12.53 3.27 -1.44
CA ARG A 365 13.66 3.86 -0.72
C ARG A 365 13.27 5.17 -0.05
N GLY A 366 12.46 6.00 -0.72
CA GLY A 366 11.93 7.23 -0.15
C GLY A 366 11.03 7.02 1.05
N SER A 367 10.18 5.99 1.03
CA SER A 367 9.39 5.59 2.20
C SER A 367 10.28 5.24 3.39
N LYS A 368 11.41 4.55 3.17
CA LYS A 368 12.39 4.25 4.23
C LYS A 368 13.06 5.52 4.78
N ILE A 369 13.44 6.45 3.91
CA ILE A 369 14.04 7.74 4.32
C ILE A 369 13.03 8.58 5.11
N LYS A 370 11.78 8.67 4.63
CA LYS A 370 10.69 9.41 5.31
C LYS A 370 10.42 8.91 6.73
N LYS A 371 10.53 7.59 6.95
CA LYS A 371 10.33 6.95 8.27
C LYS A 371 11.51 7.12 9.23
N MET A 372 12.66 7.61 8.78
CA MET A 372 13.80 7.87 9.67
C MET A 372 13.44 8.97 10.66
N LYS A 373 13.89 8.81 11.91
CA LYS A 373 13.70 9.84 12.94
C LYS A 373 14.49 11.09 12.57
N ASP A 374 13.89 12.24 12.87
CA ASP A 374 14.54 13.53 12.63
C ASP A 374 15.79 13.68 13.53
N ALA A 375 15.76 13.12 14.74
CA ALA A 375 16.95 13.03 15.59
C ALA A 375 18.02 12.12 14.95
N ASN A 376 19.23 12.65 14.77
CA ASN A 376 20.37 11.99 14.11
C ASN A 376 20.08 11.54 12.66
N PHE A 377 19.20 12.26 11.95
CA PHE A 377 18.80 11.93 10.59
C PHE A 377 19.99 11.76 9.64
N ARG A 378 20.99 12.65 9.69
CA ARG A 378 22.19 12.57 8.83
C ARG A 378 22.89 11.22 8.95
N THR A 379 23.23 10.81 10.17
CA THR A 379 23.92 9.53 10.42
C THR A 379 23.08 8.32 9.99
N LEU A 380 21.76 8.37 10.20
CA LEU A 380 20.85 7.32 9.75
C LEU A 380 20.81 7.24 8.21
N LEU A 381 20.78 8.40 7.55
CA LEU A 381 20.77 8.51 6.10
C LEU A 381 22.08 8.01 5.50
N GLU A 382 23.24 8.45 5.99
CA GLU A 382 24.56 8.00 5.53
C GLU A 382 24.66 6.46 5.57
N LYS A 383 24.32 5.86 6.72
CA LYS A 383 24.30 4.40 6.89
C LYS A 383 23.33 3.68 5.95
N PHE A 384 22.23 4.33 5.60
CA PHE A 384 21.26 3.78 4.64
C PHE A 384 21.77 3.88 3.20
N LEU A 385 22.36 5.01 2.82
CA LEU A 385 22.93 5.25 1.50
C LEU A 385 24.10 4.30 1.23
N ASP A 386 24.95 4.03 2.21
CA ASP A 386 26.05 3.05 2.13
C ASP A 386 25.59 1.62 1.81
N LYS A 387 24.32 1.31 2.09
CA LYS A 387 23.71 0.00 1.82
C LYS A 387 22.75 0.00 0.65
N SER A 388 22.61 1.14 -0.03
CA SER A 388 21.68 1.31 -1.14
C SER A 388 22.42 1.13 -2.46
N TYR A 389 22.00 0.16 -3.26
CA TYR A 389 22.66 -0.21 -4.52
C TYR A 389 21.64 -0.50 -5.63
N GLY A 390 22.14 -0.70 -6.85
CA GLY A 390 21.36 -1.07 -8.03
C GLY A 390 20.78 0.15 -8.73
N SER A 391 19.53 0.06 -9.18
CA SER A 391 18.82 1.14 -9.88
C SER A 391 18.65 2.43 -9.06
N PHE A 392 18.92 2.40 -7.75
CA PHE A 392 18.89 3.58 -6.89
C PHE A 392 20.23 4.35 -6.84
N ASN A 393 21.31 3.83 -7.43
CA ASN A 393 22.63 4.47 -7.41
C ASN A 393 22.60 5.96 -7.84
N PRO A 394 21.91 6.35 -8.94
CA PRO A 394 21.90 7.75 -9.38
C PRO A 394 21.35 8.73 -8.33
N PHE A 395 20.30 8.32 -7.61
CA PHE A 395 19.67 9.08 -6.54
C PHE A 395 20.55 9.13 -5.30
N ARG A 396 21.13 7.98 -4.91
CA ARG A 396 22.08 7.89 -3.80
C ARG A 396 23.23 8.88 -4.02
N ASP A 397 23.83 8.87 -5.20
CA ASP A 397 25.01 9.69 -5.48
C ASP A 397 24.67 11.19 -5.50
N ALA A 398 23.46 11.56 -5.94
CA ALA A 398 22.95 12.92 -5.80
C ALA A 398 22.80 13.34 -4.34
N MET A 399 22.22 12.48 -3.49
CA MET A 399 22.09 12.75 -2.06
C MET A 399 23.44 12.84 -1.35
N ILE A 400 24.39 11.94 -1.64
CA ILE A 400 25.74 11.98 -1.07
C ILE A 400 26.45 13.29 -1.46
N ALA A 401 26.30 13.73 -2.71
CA ALA A 401 26.86 15.00 -3.15
C ALA A 401 26.27 16.18 -2.37
N HIS A 402 24.96 16.19 -2.14
CA HIS A 402 24.27 17.20 -1.32
C HIS A 402 24.72 17.17 0.15
N LEU A 403 24.90 15.98 0.74
CA LEU A 403 25.35 15.84 2.12
C LEU A 403 26.73 16.42 2.38
N LYS A 404 27.62 16.44 1.38
CA LYS A 404 28.96 17.02 1.47
C LYS A 404 28.94 18.54 1.58
N THR A 405 27.90 19.20 1.07
CA THR A 405 27.79 20.67 1.00
C THR A 405 26.77 21.23 1.98
N SER A 406 25.68 20.50 2.25
CA SER A 406 24.63 20.93 3.16
C SER A 406 25.08 20.86 4.62
N LYS A 407 24.85 21.95 5.34
CA LYS A 407 25.06 22.05 6.80
C LYS A 407 23.79 21.76 7.59
N SER A 408 22.66 21.55 6.91
CA SER A 408 21.37 21.30 7.53
C SER A 408 21.39 20.00 8.33
N GLU A 409 20.58 19.94 9.38
CA GLU A 409 20.45 18.77 10.24
C GLU A 409 18.97 18.44 10.50
N GLY A 410 18.74 17.22 10.96
CA GLY A 410 17.43 16.74 11.38
C GLY A 410 16.32 16.96 10.35
N LYS A 411 15.23 17.64 10.76
CA LYS A 411 14.03 17.83 9.95
C LYS A 411 14.29 18.65 8.68
N GLU A 412 15.15 19.66 8.76
CA GLU A 412 15.48 20.52 7.62
C GLU A 412 16.22 19.72 6.54
N LEU A 413 17.28 19.00 6.95
CA LEU A 413 18.02 18.11 6.05
C LEU A 413 17.10 17.04 5.44
N LYS A 414 16.17 16.50 6.24
CA LYS A 414 15.21 15.52 5.74
C LYS A 414 14.33 16.10 4.65
N THR A 415 13.82 17.33 4.81
CA THR A 415 13.06 18.02 3.75
C THR A 415 13.88 18.18 2.47
N GLU A 416 15.13 18.63 2.58
CA GLU A 416 16.03 18.77 1.42
C GLU A 416 16.25 17.43 0.70
N ILE A 417 16.54 16.37 1.45
CA ILE A 417 16.80 15.03 0.90
C ILE A 417 15.56 14.42 0.26
N MET A 418 14.38 14.64 0.85
CA MET A 418 13.12 14.19 0.25
C MET A 418 12.88 14.80 -1.13
N GLY A 419 13.37 16.03 -1.38
CA GLY A 419 13.28 16.66 -2.69
C GLY A 419 13.91 15.83 -3.81
N PHE A 420 15.05 15.18 -3.57
CA PHE A 420 15.77 14.35 -4.57
C PHE A 420 15.01 13.11 -5.04
N ILE A 421 13.91 12.76 -4.36
CA ILE A 421 13.08 11.58 -4.64
C ILE A 421 11.62 11.96 -4.86
N ASP A 422 11.35 13.24 -5.08
CA ASP A 422 10.05 13.70 -5.55
C ASP A 422 9.72 13.00 -6.86
N ALA A 423 8.46 12.59 -7.01
CA ALA A 423 8.06 11.74 -8.10
C ALA A 423 8.22 12.47 -9.44
N ALA A 424 8.87 11.83 -10.40
CA ALA A 424 8.81 12.21 -11.79
C ALA A 424 7.76 11.34 -12.50
N ARG A 425 6.64 11.95 -12.90
CA ARG A 425 5.53 11.27 -13.57
C ARG A 425 5.13 12.00 -14.86
N PRO A 426 4.68 11.26 -15.90
CA PRO A 426 4.12 11.87 -17.10
C PRO A 426 2.91 12.76 -16.81
N ALA A 427 2.59 13.63 -17.77
CA ALA A 427 1.40 14.46 -17.70
C ALA A 427 0.12 13.61 -17.65
N GLY A 428 -0.88 14.16 -16.98
CA GLY A 428 -2.18 13.52 -16.79
C GLY A 428 -2.16 12.27 -15.90
N THR A 429 -1.08 12.04 -15.18
CA THR A 429 -1.08 11.07 -14.08
C THR A 429 -1.70 11.66 -12.82
N ARG A 430 -2.24 10.79 -11.97
CA ARG A 430 -2.92 11.18 -10.74
C ARG A 430 -1.92 11.66 -9.68
N HIS A 431 -2.20 12.81 -9.08
CA HIS A 431 -1.54 13.34 -7.89
C HIS A 431 -2.55 13.49 -6.76
N TYR A 432 -2.03 13.48 -5.53
CA TYR A 432 -2.85 13.59 -4.34
C TYR A 432 -2.38 14.80 -3.53
N ARG A 433 -3.33 15.65 -3.15
CA ARG A 433 -3.07 16.87 -2.38
C ARG A 433 -3.90 16.89 -1.12
N SER A 434 -3.39 17.59 -0.12
CA SER A 434 -4.12 17.93 1.09
C SER A 434 -4.05 19.43 1.30
N SER A 435 -5.17 20.02 1.72
CA SER A 435 -5.21 21.37 2.27
C SER A 435 -5.63 21.25 3.74
N PRO A 436 -4.81 21.71 4.68
CA PRO A 436 -5.25 21.85 6.06
C PRO A 436 -6.28 22.99 6.11
N ASN A 437 -7.55 22.68 6.30
CA ASN A 437 -8.56 23.70 6.62
C ASN A 437 -8.67 23.85 8.16
N LYS A 438 -9.30 24.93 8.65
CA LYS A 438 -9.43 25.25 10.08
C LYS A 438 -10.16 24.16 10.88
N GLU A 439 -11.00 23.34 10.24
CA GLU A 439 -11.83 22.33 10.90
C GLU A 439 -11.48 20.88 10.51
N GLN A 440 -11.09 20.61 9.25
CA GLN A 440 -10.72 19.27 8.74
C GLN A 440 -9.71 19.37 7.59
N VAL A 441 -8.95 18.30 7.34
CA VAL A 441 -8.07 18.20 6.18
C VAL A 441 -8.89 17.83 4.94
N THR A 442 -8.91 18.69 3.94
CA THR A 442 -9.51 18.38 2.63
C THR A 442 -8.48 17.72 1.75
N HIS A 443 -8.87 16.63 1.08
CA HIS A 443 -8.01 15.95 0.12
C HIS A 443 -8.51 16.16 -1.31
N PHE A 444 -7.57 16.27 -2.24
CA PHE A 444 -7.85 16.47 -3.66
C PHE A 444 -7.11 15.42 -4.47
N VAL A 445 -7.73 15.06 -5.59
CA VAL A 445 -7.08 14.35 -6.67
C VAL A 445 -6.80 15.39 -7.75
N SER A 446 -5.53 15.53 -8.13
CA SER A 446 -5.12 16.54 -9.09
C SER A 446 -4.37 15.92 -10.28
N TYR A 447 -4.37 16.64 -11.40
CA TYR A 447 -3.71 16.22 -12.64
C TYR A 447 -2.83 17.34 -13.17
N ILE A 448 -1.58 17.02 -13.48
CA ILE A 448 -0.60 17.97 -14.00
C ILE A 448 -0.63 17.92 -15.53
N ILE A 449 -0.85 19.07 -16.16
CA ILE A 449 -0.84 19.25 -17.62
C ILE A 449 0.09 20.42 -17.97
N PRO A 450 1.27 20.15 -18.55
CA PRO A 450 2.15 21.21 -19.03
C PRO A 450 1.69 21.76 -20.38
N ASP A 451 1.78 23.07 -20.51
CA ASP A 451 1.72 23.80 -21.77
C ASP A 451 3.16 24.16 -22.18
N ILE A 452 3.72 23.29 -23.02
CA ILE A 452 5.12 23.38 -23.46
C ILE A 452 5.37 24.68 -24.24
N GLN A 453 4.41 25.12 -25.05
CA GLN A 453 4.56 26.28 -25.93
C GLN A 453 4.64 27.57 -25.12
N ASN A 454 3.77 27.72 -24.12
CA ASN A 454 3.73 28.91 -23.27
C ASN A 454 4.60 28.80 -22.02
N ARG A 455 5.29 27.66 -21.81
CA ARG A 455 6.15 27.38 -20.65
C ARG A 455 5.41 27.55 -19.31
N LEU A 456 4.14 27.12 -19.32
CA LEU A 456 3.26 27.09 -18.16
C LEU A 456 2.98 25.65 -17.77
N ILE A 457 2.77 25.40 -16.49
CA ILE A 457 2.36 24.09 -15.97
C ILE A 457 1.08 24.28 -15.17
N TYR A 458 0.04 23.58 -15.57
CA TYR A 458 -1.25 23.60 -14.89
C TYR A 458 -1.40 22.39 -14.00
N GLU A 459 -2.00 22.58 -12.84
CA GLU A 459 -2.54 21.49 -12.02
C GLU A 459 -3.97 21.85 -11.63
N ALA A 460 -4.89 20.93 -11.84
CA ALA A 460 -6.30 21.07 -11.45
C ALA A 460 -6.79 19.82 -10.72
#